data_AF-A0A3Q0R956-F1
#
_entry.id   AF-A0A3Q0R956-F1
#
_cell.length_a   1.000
_cell.length_b   1.000
_cell.length_c   1.000
_cell.angle_alpha   90.00
_cell.angle_beta   90.00
_cell.angle_gamma   90.00
#
_symmetry.space_group_name_H-M   'P 1'
#
loop_
_entity.id
_entity.type
_entity.pdbx_description
1 polymer ?
#
loop_
_entity_poly.entity_id
_entity_poly.type
_entity_poly.pdbx_seq_one_letter_code
_entity_poly.pdbx_strand_id
1 'polypeptide(L)'
;QYQKKNIQQKAWLNRKVFQLFFKRCHRPCSLPQCFLHTAQTLCGVSALFQVCLHYNKGSGPHGCCTFQGACTKMHLCQHFVQGDCIFGKKCKRQHAIDEHGLSVLEERGLSRDAIHDLPFIYGNIHQLRNVPESAQIHEICLHFFRNSCKFQNACLQVHFYLPYKWEVLDGSTWTDLQHMEDIERDFCDPYKTESGCVQPIDFMTMTRGSQPVRRLSTVSSVKKPPFYSLTTDWLWYYKGDHGKWVEYGQLDERQCSTSETSRTLEEKYQSDRKAEVKVVKGRREYIISFKDMYQRNPKHNTKRKVCRRPRFVSWDEVENQVAVFRNQM
;
A
#
# COMPACT_ATOMS: atom_id res chain seq x y z
N GLN A 1 -18.85 24.90 -20.53
CA GLN A 1 -17.80 25.59 -19.75
C GLN A 1 -18.31 26.11 -18.39
N TYR A 2 -19.30 25.45 -17.79
CA TYR A 2 -19.96 25.92 -16.56
C TYR A 2 -20.27 24.76 -15.60
N GLN A 3 -19.36 23.78 -15.46
CA GLN A 3 -19.44 22.75 -14.40
C GLN A 3 -18.07 22.30 -13.84
N LYS A 4 -16.96 22.95 -14.23
CA LYS A 4 -15.61 22.73 -13.67
C LYS A 4 -15.38 23.42 -12.29
N LYS A 5 -16.44 23.77 -11.55
CA LYS A 5 -16.34 24.58 -10.32
C LYS A 5 -16.99 24.00 -9.07
N ASN A 6 -17.53 22.77 -9.08
CA ASN A 6 -18.34 22.29 -7.94
C ASN A 6 -17.83 21.04 -7.19
N ILE A 7 -16.53 20.75 -7.28
CA ILE A 7 -15.86 19.73 -6.44
C ILE A 7 -15.01 20.38 -5.33
N GLN A 8 -14.89 21.71 -5.32
CA GLN A 8 -14.20 22.47 -4.27
C GLN A 8 -15.08 22.83 -3.04
N GLN A 9 -16.34 22.39 -2.96
CA GLN A 9 -17.26 22.86 -1.92
C GLN A 9 -17.82 21.82 -0.93
N LYS A 10 -17.37 20.56 -0.97
CA LYS A 10 -17.68 19.58 0.12
C LYS A 10 -16.46 19.22 0.95
N ALA A 11 -15.61 20.22 1.20
CA ALA A 11 -14.51 20.20 2.17
C ALA A 11 -14.83 21.07 3.42
N TRP A 12 -16.08 21.10 3.87
CA TRP A 12 -16.53 22.06 4.91
C TRP A 12 -16.99 21.45 6.24
N LEU A 13 -16.85 20.14 6.46
CA LEU A 13 -17.30 19.51 7.72
C LEU A 13 -16.23 18.79 8.55
N ASN A 14 -14.95 19.15 8.35
CA ASN A 14 -13.92 18.87 9.37
C ASN A 14 -12.88 20.00 9.48
N ARG A 15 -13.37 21.25 9.48
CA ARG A 15 -12.58 22.47 9.62
C ARG A 15 -11.98 22.66 11.02
N LYS A 16 -12.41 21.90 12.03
CA LYS A 16 -11.97 22.07 13.44
C LYS A 16 -10.63 21.38 13.78
N VAL A 17 -10.29 20.26 13.13
CA VAL A 17 -8.98 19.61 13.33
C VAL A 17 -7.88 20.31 12.53
N PHE A 18 -8.24 20.87 11.37
CA PHE A 18 -7.32 21.52 10.44
C PHE A 18 -6.86 22.93 10.90
N GLN A 19 -7.67 23.64 11.69
CA GLN A 19 -7.32 24.98 12.21
C GLN A 19 -6.41 24.98 13.44
N LEU A 20 -6.26 23.85 14.15
CA LEU A 20 -5.51 23.80 15.40
C LEU A 20 -3.98 23.75 15.22
N PHE A 21 -3.48 23.33 14.05
CA PHE A 21 -2.03 23.13 13.83
C PHE A 21 -1.35 24.10 12.85
N PHE A 22 -2.12 24.90 12.09
CA PHE A 22 -1.55 25.80 11.08
C PHE A 22 -2.01 27.25 11.27
N LYS A 23 -1.39 27.97 12.20
CA LYS A 23 -1.26 29.43 12.05
C LYS A 23 0.08 29.70 11.35
N ARG A 24 -0.03 30.20 10.11
CA ARG A 24 1.01 30.83 9.27
C ARG A 24 1.65 29.95 8.18
N CYS A 25 0.85 29.63 7.16
CA CYS A 25 1.32 29.60 5.78
C CYS A 25 0.14 29.82 4.82
N HIS A 26 -0.08 31.07 4.42
CA HIS A 26 -0.94 31.40 3.29
C HIS A 26 -0.06 31.44 2.03
N ARG A 27 -0.04 30.36 1.23
CA ARG A 27 0.08 30.35 -0.24
C ARG A 27 0.08 28.91 -0.78
N PRO A 28 -0.48 28.66 -1.97
CA PRO A 28 -0.44 27.35 -2.62
C PRO A 28 0.96 27.15 -3.23
N CYS A 29 1.67 26.09 -2.85
CA CYS A 29 2.97 25.76 -3.44
C CYS A 29 2.92 24.38 -4.10
N SER A 30 3.33 24.33 -5.36
CA SER A 30 3.52 23.15 -6.20
C SER A 30 5.02 22.88 -6.31
N LEU A 31 5.53 21.77 -5.72
CA LEU A 31 6.90 21.15 -5.80
C LEU A 31 7.40 20.63 -4.41
N PRO A 32 8.46 19.78 -4.32
CA PRO A 32 8.70 18.78 -3.26
C PRO A 32 9.25 19.33 -1.93
N GLN A 33 8.73 20.47 -1.47
CA GLN A 33 8.93 20.96 -0.10
C GLN A 33 7.92 20.37 0.89
N CYS A 34 6.82 19.77 0.42
CA CYS A 34 5.85 19.08 1.27
C CYS A 34 6.44 17.83 1.96
N PHE A 35 7.46 17.20 1.38
CA PHE A 35 8.17 16.08 2.04
C PHE A 35 8.91 16.52 3.32
N LEU A 36 9.52 17.70 3.31
CA LEU A 36 10.15 18.29 4.50
C LEU A 36 9.13 18.77 5.53
N HIS A 37 7.99 19.29 5.07
CA HIS A 37 6.91 19.72 5.97
C HIS A 37 6.19 18.53 6.63
N THR A 38 6.04 17.39 5.95
CA THR A 38 5.40 16.19 6.52
C THR A 38 6.34 15.46 7.48
N ALA A 39 7.65 15.46 7.19
CA ALA A 39 8.69 15.07 8.16
C ALA A 39 8.68 16.00 9.39
N GLN A 40 8.48 17.31 9.21
CA GLN A 40 8.28 18.27 10.31
C GLN A 40 6.97 18.07 11.07
N THR A 41 5.88 17.60 10.43
CA THR A 41 4.62 17.26 11.11
C THR A 41 4.74 15.99 11.96
N LEU A 42 5.45 14.96 11.48
CA LEU A 42 5.83 13.79 12.29
C LEU A 42 6.85 14.16 13.39
N CYS A 43 7.73 15.14 13.11
CA CYS A 43 8.62 15.74 14.12
C CYS A 43 7.83 16.53 15.17
N GLY A 44 6.75 17.21 14.77
CA GLY A 44 5.86 17.99 15.63
C GLY A 44 5.04 17.13 16.58
N VAL A 45 4.45 16.03 16.10
CA VAL A 45 3.79 15.05 16.98
C VAL A 45 4.82 14.38 17.90
N SER A 46 6.01 14.03 17.40
CA SER A 46 7.10 13.51 18.24
C SER A 46 7.64 14.52 19.27
N ALA A 47 7.53 15.82 19.00
CA ALA A 47 7.95 16.89 19.90
C ALA A 47 6.91 17.19 20.99
N LEU A 48 5.62 17.00 20.69
CA LEU A 48 4.51 17.19 21.63
C LEU A 48 4.36 16.03 22.62
N PHE A 49 4.81 14.82 22.26
CA PHE A 49 4.68 13.58 23.03
C PHE A 49 6.02 12.95 23.38
N GLN A 50 6.90 13.68 24.07
CA GLN A 50 8.17 13.12 24.53
C GLN A 50 7.97 12.23 25.76
N VAL A 51 8.33 10.95 25.66
CA VAL A 51 8.43 10.06 26.82
C VAL A 51 9.61 10.48 27.70
N CYS A 52 9.40 10.54 29.01
CA CYS A 52 10.45 10.88 29.96
C CYS A 52 11.46 9.73 30.08
N LEU A 53 12.70 9.96 29.67
CA LEU A 53 13.77 8.96 29.78
C LEU A 53 14.13 8.67 31.25
N HIS A 54 14.09 9.68 32.11
CA HIS A 54 14.40 9.53 33.54
C HIS A 54 13.32 8.72 34.26
N TYR A 55 12.06 8.88 33.84
CA TYR A 55 10.99 8.01 34.31
C TYR A 55 11.30 6.56 34.00
N ASN A 56 11.79 6.23 32.80
CA ASN A 56 12.07 4.83 32.44
C ASN A 56 13.33 4.23 33.11
N LYS A 57 14.03 4.96 33.98
CA LYS A 57 15.23 4.51 34.70
C LYS A 57 14.98 4.45 36.21
N GLY A 58 15.72 3.63 36.94
CA GLY A 58 15.66 3.54 38.40
C GLY A 58 14.45 2.82 38.99
N SER A 59 14.38 2.79 40.33
CA SER A 59 13.33 2.10 41.10
C SER A 59 12.29 3.09 41.65
N GLY A 60 11.07 2.61 41.92
CA GLY A 60 9.98 3.42 42.47
C GLY A 60 9.00 3.97 41.42
N PRO A 61 7.89 4.61 41.86
CA PRO A 61 6.74 4.95 41.02
C PRO A 61 7.04 5.97 39.91
N HIS A 62 8.06 6.83 40.09
CA HIS A 62 8.49 7.82 39.10
C HIS A 62 9.88 7.52 38.49
N GLY A 63 10.46 6.36 38.80
CA GLY A 63 11.84 6.07 38.41
C GLY A 63 12.82 7.12 38.95
N CYS A 64 13.74 7.57 38.10
CA CYS A 64 14.71 8.63 38.41
C CYS A 64 14.20 10.04 38.07
N CYS A 65 12.93 10.21 37.67
CA CYS A 65 12.40 11.54 37.36
C CYS A 65 12.17 12.34 38.64
N THR A 66 12.97 13.38 38.86
CA THR A 66 12.83 14.29 40.01
C THR A 66 11.68 15.29 39.85
N PHE A 67 11.18 15.48 38.63
CA PHE A 67 10.12 16.43 38.33
C PHE A 67 8.71 15.91 38.62
N GLN A 68 8.50 14.59 38.75
CA GLN A 68 7.21 13.96 39.11
C GLN A 68 6.00 14.61 38.39
N GLY A 69 5.01 15.13 39.14
CA GLY A 69 3.83 15.82 38.60
C GLY A 69 4.09 17.22 38.03
N ALA A 70 5.32 17.72 38.05
CA ALA A 70 5.75 18.89 37.29
C ALA A 70 6.49 18.51 35.98
N CYS A 71 6.62 17.21 35.68
CA CYS A 71 7.31 16.78 34.47
C CYS A 71 6.48 17.13 33.23
N THR A 72 7.12 17.82 32.28
CA THR A 72 6.52 18.17 30.97
C THR A 72 6.61 17.03 29.96
N LYS A 73 7.27 15.92 30.32
CA LYS A 73 7.44 14.71 29.50
C LYS A 73 6.55 13.60 30.05
N MET A 74 6.03 12.76 29.15
CA MET A 74 5.08 11.71 29.52
C MET A 74 5.76 10.59 30.31
N HIS A 75 5.17 10.22 31.44
CA HIS A 75 5.62 9.12 32.29
C HIS A 75 5.08 7.77 31.80
N LEU A 76 5.37 7.44 30.54
CA LEU A 76 4.98 6.17 29.92
C LEU A 76 6.17 5.19 29.84
N CYS A 77 5.86 3.90 29.86
CA CYS A 77 6.82 2.83 29.60
C CYS A 77 7.34 2.94 28.16
N GLN A 78 8.63 3.17 28.00
CA GLN A 78 9.27 3.28 26.69
C GLN A 78 9.06 1.99 25.87
N HIS A 79 9.23 0.83 26.49
CA HIS A 79 9.05 -0.45 25.80
C HIS A 79 7.59 -0.73 25.40
N PHE A 80 6.63 -0.25 26.18
CA PHE A 80 5.22 -0.41 25.83
C PHE A 80 4.87 0.43 24.62
N VAL A 81 5.31 1.68 24.68
CA VAL A 81 5.17 2.65 23.62
C VAL A 81 5.86 2.14 22.34
N GLN A 82 6.99 1.43 22.46
CA GLN A 82 7.70 0.80 21.34
C GLN A 82 7.12 -0.55 20.87
N GLY A 83 6.19 -1.13 21.62
CA GLY A 83 5.54 -2.42 21.30
C GLY A 83 6.30 -3.67 21.75
N ASP A 84 7.37 -3.55 22.55
CA ASP A 84 8.25 -4.65 22.98
C ASP A 84 8.26 -4.89 24.50
N CYS A 85 7.33 -4.29 25.26
CA CYS A 85 7.25 -4.51 26.71
C CYS A 85 6.82 -5.94 27.07
N ILE A 86 7.79 -6.74 27.49
CA ILE A 86 7.60 -8.14 27.92
C ILE A 86 6.84 -8.29 29.24
N PHE A 87 6.71 -7.23 30.03
CA PHE A 87 6.07 -7.29 31.35
C PHE A 87 4.55 -7.12 31.30
N GLY A 88 4.00 -6.65 30.18
CA GLY A 88 2.56 -6.47 29.99
C GLY A 88 1.90 -5.71 31.16
N LYS A 89 0.79 -6.24 31.68
CA LYS A 89 0.07 -5.64 32.83
C LYS A 89 0.86 -5.64 34.14
N LYS A 90 1.93 -6.44 34.25
CA LYS A 90 2.83 -6.49 35.43
C LYS A 90 3.99 -5.49 35.33
N CYS A 91 4.02 -4.67 34.27
CA CYS A 91 5.06 -3.67 34.12
C CYS A 91 5.03 -2.65 35.25
N LYS A 92 6.20 -2.32 35.79
CA LYS A 92 6.35 -1.27 36.82
C LYS A 92 6.20 0.15 36.26
N ARG A 93 6.00 0.28 34.95
CA ARG A 93 5.85 1.54 34.21
C ARG A 93 4.45 1.64 33.63
N GLN A 94 3.94 2.86 33.50
CA GLN A 94 2.58 3.09 33.01
C GLN A 94 2.45 2.73 31.53
N HIS A 95 1.37 2.02 31.20
CA HIS A 95 0.98 1.67 29.83
C HIS A 95 -0.28 2.45 29.39
N ALA A 96 -0.62 3.51 30.12
CA ALA A 96 -1.72 4.41 29.83
C ALA A 96 -1.31 5.82 30.25
N ILE A 97 -1.84 6.82 29.55
CA ILE A 97 -1.63 8.22 29.91
C ILE A 97 -2.43 8.49 31.18
N ASP A 98 -1.77 8.97 32.22
CA ASP A 98 -2.39 9.33 33.48
C ASP A 98 -3.04 10.72 33.41
N GLU A 99 -3.75 11.12 34.48
CA GLU A 99 -4.48 12.39 34.55
C GLU A 99 -3.56 13.61 34.38
N HIS A 100 -2.34 13.53 34.90
CA HIS A 100 -1.31 14.56 34.69
C HIS A 100 -0.89 14.63 33.22
N GLY A 101 -0.63 13.48 32.59
CA GLY A 101 -0.33 13.41 31.18
C GLY A 101 -1.46 13.96 30.31
N LEU A 102 -2.71 13.65 30.64
CA LEU A 102 -3.89 14.21 29.98
C LEU A 102 -3.92 15.74 30.05
N SER A 103 -3.72 16.31 31.25
CA SER A 103 -3.68 17.77 31.44
C SER A 103 -2.57 18.43 30.62
N VAL A 104 -1.34 17.90 30.65
CA VAL A 104 -0.21 18.43 29.86
C VAL A 104 -0.48 18.37 28.35
N LEU A 105 -1.23 17.38 27.88
CA LEU A 105 -1.56 17.20 26.46
C LEU A 105 -2.76 18.06 26.02
N GLU A 106 -3.75 18.23 26.89
CA GLU A 106 -4.85 19.18 26.70
C GLU A 106 -4.32 20.62 26.65
N GLU A 107 -3.39 21.00 27.54
CA GLU A 107 -2.69 22.30 27.53
C GLU A 107 -1.90 22.54 26.23
N ARG A 108 -1.45 21.45 25.59
CA ARG A 108 -0.79 21.48 24.27
C ARG A 108 -1.76 21.44 23.10
N GLY A 109 -3.07 21.53 23.35
CA GLY A 109 -4.12 21.67 22.34
C GLY A 109 -4.67 20.37 21.78
N LEU A 110 -4.51 19.24 22.49
CA LEU A 110 -5.01 17.93 22.06
C LEU A 110 -6.35 17.61 22.72
N SER A 111 -7.28 17.02 21.96
CA SER A 111 -8.58 16.57 22.52
C SER A 111 -8.44 15.21 23.22
N ARG A 112 -9.31 14.92 24.20
CA ARG A 112 -9.36 13.61 24.89
C ARG A 112 -9.44 12.42 23.94
N ASP A 113 -10.25 12.53 22.89
CA ASP A 113 -10.41 11.47 21.89
C ASP A 113 -9.09 11.20 21.15
N ALA A 114 -8.32 12.25 20.82
CA ALA A 114 -7.02 12.09 20.21
C ALA A 114 -6.01 11.50 21.20
N ILE A 115 -6.09 11.87 22.49
CA ILE A 115 -5.15 11.42 23.53
C ILE A 115 -5.30 9.92 23.81
N HIS A 116 -6.54 9.41 23.80
CA HIS A 116 -6.84 7.99 24.00
C HIS A 116 -6.14 7.09 22.96
N ASP A 117 -6.05 7.54 21.71
CA ASP A 117 -5.52 6.73 20.61
C ASP A 117 -3.98 6.80 20.48
N LEU A 118 -3.32 7.71 21.19
CA LEU A 118 -1.87 7.94 21.06
C LEU A 118 -0.97 6.74 21.33
N PRO A 119 -1.22 5.91 22.36
CA PRO A 119 -0.35 4.76 22.60
C PRO A 119 -0.35 3.78 21.42
N PHE A 120 -1.50 3.63 20.76
CA PHE A 120 -1.65 2.83 19.55
C PHE A 120 -0.99 3.49 18.34
N ILE A 121 -1.17 4.80 18.18
CA ILE A 121 -0.52 5.59 17.11
C ILE A 121 1.01 5.50 17.23
N TYR A 122 1.58 5.58 18.44
CA TYR A 122 3.01 5.47 18.64
C TYR A 122 3.52 4.05 18.37
N GLY A 123 2.83 3.02 18.87
CA GLY A 123 3.18 1.62 18.57
C GLY A 123 3.28 1.37 17.07
N ASN A 124 2.35 1.94 16.29
CA ASN A 124 2.42 1.92 14.83
C ASN A 124 3.62 2.72 14.30
N ILE A 125 3.84 3.97 14.73
CA ILE A 125 4.97 4.81 14.25
C ILE A 125 6.34 4.16 14.52
N HIS A 126 6.53 3.52 15.68
CA HIS A 126 7.79 2.87 16.02
C HIS A 126 8.04 1.62 15.17
N GLN A 127 7.00 0.81 14.92
CA GLN A 127 7.08 -0.32 14.00
C GLN A 127 7.42 0.13 12.57
N LEU A 128 7.01 1.33 12.17
CA LEU A 128 7.23 1.89 10.83
C LEU A 128 8.62 2.51 10.62
N ARG A 129 9.24 3.05 11.68
CA ARG A 129 10.61 3.60 11.62
C ARG A 129 11.69 2.52 11.50
N ASN A 130 11.37 1.26 11.87
CA ASN A 130 12.29 0.13 11.80
C ASN A 130 12.11 -0.73 10.52
N VAL A 131 11.30 -0.27 9.56
CA VAL A 131 11.14 -0.95 8.27
C VAL A 131 12.29 -0.53 7.34
N PRO A 132 13.14 -1.46 6.87
CA PRO A 132 14.17 -1.15 5.88
C PRO A 132 13.55 -0.49 4.65
N GLU A 133 14.26 0.44 4.00
CA GLU A 133 13.78 1.15 2.80
C GLU A 133 13.35 0.17 1.68
N SER A 134 13.96 -1.02 1.65
CA SER A 134 13.60 -2.15 0.78
C SER A 134 12.24 -2.81 1.07
N ALA A 135 11.56 -2.42 2.14
CA ALA A 135 10.28 -2.96 2.61
C ALA A 135 9.15 -1.90 2.63
N GLN A 136 9.35 -0.73 2.02
CA GLN A 136 8.25 0.19 1.73
C GLN A 136 7.18 -0.55 0.91
N ILE A 137 5.96 -0.62 1.45
CA ILE A 137 4.83 -1.26 0.81
C ILE A 137 4.34 -0.33 -0.30
N HIS A 138 4.78 -0.58 -1.53
CA HIS A 138 4.38 0.16 -2.72
C HIS A 138 3.00 -0.30 -3.26
N GLU A 139 2.06 -0.60 -2.36
CA GLU A 139 0.69 -1.00 -2.72
C GLU A 139 -0.25 0.22 -2.64
N ILE A 140 -1.26 0.24 -3.50
CA ILE A 140 -2.30 1.27 -3.51
C ILE A 140 -3.35 0.95 -2.45
N CYS A 141 -3.76 1.97 -1.68
CA CYS A 141 -4.67 1.81 -0.56
C CYS A 141 -6.09 1.49 -1.02
N LEU A 142 -6.59 0.30 -0.72
CA LEU A 142 -7.98 -0.07 -1.05
C LEU A 142 -9.04 0.76 -0.31
N HIS A 143 -8.71 1.30 0.87
CA HIS A 143 -9.64 2.11 1.65
C HIS A 143 -9.76 3.54 1.08
N PHE A 144 -8.79 3.99 0.30
CA PHE A 144 -8.86 5.26 -0.40
C PHE A 144 -10.05 5.30 -1.36
N PHE A 145 -10.24 4.26 -2.18
CA PHE A 145 -11.37 4.18 -3.11
C PHE A 145 -12.75 4.21 -2.43
N ARG A 146 -12.83 3.72 -1.19
CA ARG A 146 -14.06 3.68 -0.39
C ARG A 146 -14.27 4.96 0.43
N ASN A 147 -13.39 5.95 0.30
CA ASN A 147 -13.35 7.13 1.18
C ASN A 147 -13.30 6.76 2.69
N SER A 148 -12.77 5.59 3.04
CA SER A 148 -12.76 5.06 4.40
C SER A 148 -11.36 4.95 5.00
N CYS A 149 -10.33 5.41 4.28
CA CYS A 149 -8.97 5.46 4.81
C CYS A 149 -8.87 6.49 5.94
N LYS A 150 -8.68 6.01 7.17
CA LYS A 150 -8.53 6.85 8.37
C LYS A 150 -7.20 7.60 8.44
N PHE A 151 -6.19 7.12 7.70
CA PHE A 151 -4.82 7.62 7.78
C PHE A 151 -4.54 8.81 6.85
N GLN A 152 -5.37 9.04 5.82
CA GLN A 152 -5.22 10.15 4.87
C GLN A 152 -3.76 10.28 4.38
N ASN A 153 -3.11 11.42 4.60
CA ASN A 153 -1.73 11.66 4.17
C ASN A 153 -0.67 10.89 4.98
N ALA A 154 -1.05 10.28 6.11
CA ALA A 154 -0.20 9.38 6.88
C ALA A 154 -0.37 7.90 6.48
N CYS A 155 -1.16 7.61 5.43
CA CYS A 155 -1.26 6.25 4.91
C CYS A 155 0.06 5.83 4.30
N LEU A 156 0.53 4.64 4.68
CA LEU A 156 1.76 4.04 4.14
C LEU A 156 1.55 3.45 2.75
N GLN A 157 0.30 3.15 2.40
CA GLN A 157 -0.11 2.74 1.08
C GLN A 157 -0.37 3.99 0.23
N VAL A 158 -0.16 3.87 -1.07
CA VAL A 158 -0.31 4.98 -2.00
C VAL A 158 -1.79 5.31 -2.20
N HIS A 159 -2.16 6.57 -2.03
CA HIS A 159 -3.48 7.08 -2.39
C HIS A 159 -3.49 7.50 -3.85
N PHE A 160 -4.16 6.70 -4.69
CA PHE A 160 -4.23 6.93 -6.12
C PHE A 160 -5.62 6.60 -6.66
N TYR A 161 -6.06 7.33 -7.68
CA TYR A 161 -7.44 7.25 -8.20
C TYR A 161 -7.67 6.07 -9.15
N LEU A 162 -6.62 5.33 -9.51
CA LEU A 162 -6.68 4.07 -10.27
C LEU A 162 -6.09 2.93 -9.43
N PRO A 163 -6.52 1.67 -9.64
CA PRO A 163 -5.99 0.51 -8.91
C PRO A 163 -4.57 0.10 -9.35
N TYR A 164 -3.98 0.87 -10.26
CA TYR A 164 -2.62 0.78 -10.75
C TYR A 164 -2.02 2.18 -10.90
N LYS A 165 -0.69 2.28 -10.78
CA LYS A 165 0.04 3.53 -10.99
C LYS A 165 1.38 3.22 -11.65
N TRP A 166 1.73 3.99 -12.68
CA TRP A 166 2.98 3.84 -13.42
C TRP A 166 3.92 5.01 -13.13
N GLU A 167 5.16 4.69 -12.80
CA GLU A 167 6.18 5.68 -12.44
C GLU A 167 7.50 5.35 -13.14
N VAL A 168 8.24 6.39 -13.53
CA VAL A 168 9.59 6.28 -14.09
C VAL A 168 10.59 6.89 -13.12
N LEU A 169 11.76 6.28 -13.00
CA LEU A 169 12.84 6.81 -12.20
C LEU A 169 13.55 7.93 -12.97
N ASP A 170 13.38 9.15 -12.48
CA ASP A 170 14.05 10.34 -12.98
C ASP A 170 15.06 10.84 -11.95
N GLY A 171 16.35 10.65 -12.25
CA GLY A 171 17.44 10.87 -11.31
C GLY A 171 17.32 9.96 -10.08
N SER A 172 16.94 10.54 -8.94
CA SER A 172 16.75 9.83 -7.67
C SER A 172 15.28 9.73 -7.24
N THR A 173 14.33 10.16 -8.09
CA THR A 173 12.91 10.24 -7.71
C THR A 173 12.02 9.53 -8.71
N TRP A 174 11.02 8.81 -8.20
CA TRP A 174 9.96 8.22 -9.01
C TRP A 174 8.94 9.28 -9.38
N THR A 175 8.69 9.45 -10.68
CA THR A 175 7.74 10.44 -11.23
C THR A 175 6.63 9.75 -12.01
N ASP A 176 5.42 10.28 -11.91
CA ASP A 176 4.23 9.71 -12.55
C ASP A 176 4.35 9.76 -14.08
N LEU A 177 4.12 8.63 -14.73
CA LEU A 177 4.03 8.57 -16.18
C LEU A 177 2.68 9.10 -16.67
N GLN A 178 2.70 9.88 -17.75
CA GLN A 178 1.48 10.32 -18.43
C GLN A 178 0.83 9.14 -19.17
N HIS A 179 -0.46 9.26 -19.52
CA HIS A 179 -1.21 8.25 -20.29
C HIS A 179 -1.18 6.83 -19.67
N MET A 180 -1.18 6.76 -18.34
CA MET A 180 -1.04 5.51 -17.57
C MET A 180 -2.16 4.49 -17.78
N GLU A 181 -3.36 4.93 -18.17
CA GLU A 181 -4.44 4.00 -18.56
C GLU A 181 -4.12 3.29 -19.88
N ASP A 182 -3.51 3.99 -20.85
CA ASP A 182 -3.07 3.41 -22.10
C ASP A 182 -1.91 2.43 -21.90
N ILE A 183 -0.97 2.80 -21.02
CA ILE A 183 0.14 1.93 -20.61
C ILE A 183 -0.40 0.67 -19.92
N GLU A 184 -1.35 0.82 -18.98
CA GLU A 184 -1.93 -0.32 -18.28
C GLU A 184 -2.69 -1.23 -19.24
N ARG A 185 -3.51 -0.67 -20.14
CA ARG A 185 -4.24 -1.44 -21.14
C ARG A 185 -3.29 -2.28 -21.99
N ASP A 186 -2.17 -1.70 -22.38
CA ASP A 186 -1.15 -2.41 -23.14
C ASP A 186 -0.42 -3.46 -22.29
N PHE A 187 -0.14 -3.17 -21.03
CA PHE A 187 0.48 -4.12 -20.10
C PHE A 187 -0.44 -5.32 -19.81
N CYS A 188 -1.75 -5.10 -19.69
CA CYS A 188 -2.74 -6.15 -19.47
C CYS A 188 -2.84 -7.15 -20.64
N ASP A 189 -2.46 -6.74 -21.85
CA ASP A 189 -2.48 -7.59 -23.03
C ASP A 189 -1.27 -8.55 -23.04
N PRO A 190 -1.47 -9.88 -23.00
CA PRO A 190 -0.36 -10.84 -23.04
C PRO A 190 0.39 -10.86 -24.39
N TYR A 191 -0.20 -10.33 -25.47
CA TYR A 191 0.45 -10.21 -26.78
C TYR A 191 1.42 -9.04 -26.85
N LYS A 192 1.31 -8.06 -25.94
CA LYS A 192 2.19 -6.89 -25.90
C LYS A 192 3.37 -7.09 -24.96
N THR A 193 4.54 -6.78 -25.48
CA THR A 193 5.81 -6.74 -24.75
C THR A 193 6.24 -5.31 -24.42
N GLU A 194 5.63 -4.32 -25.06
CA GLU A 194 5.91 -2.90 -24.87
C GLU A 194 4.65 -2.04 -24.99
N SER A 195 4.70 -0.81 -24.47
CA SER A 195 3.61 0.17 -24.59
C SER A 195 3.65 0.92 -25.92
N GLY A 196 2.49 1.22 -26.50
CA GLY A 196 2.36 1.93 -27.78
C GLY A 196 2.57 3.46 -27.76
N CYS A 197 3.28 4.00 -26.76
CA CYS A 197 3.55 5.45 -26.67
C CYS A 197 4.84 5.84 -27.40
N VAL A 198 5.06 7.15 -27.60
CA VAL A 198 6.23 7.69 -28.34
C VAL A 198 7.57 7.25 -27.72
N GLN A 199 7.60 7.03 -26.41
CA GLN A 199 8.75 6.45 -25.70
C GLN A 199 8.32 5.13 -25.04
N PRO A 200 8.40 4.01 -25.78
CA PRO A 200 7.91 2.72 -25.31
C PRO A 200 8.54 2.28 -23.99
N ILE A 201 7.69 1.71 -23.13
CA ILE A 201 8.08 1.01 -21.92
C ILE A 201 8.17 -0.47 -22.28
N ASP A 202 9.34 -1.07 -22.10
CA ASP A 202 9.51 -2.53 -22.19
C ASP A 202 8.97 -3.17 -20.91
N PHE A 203 7.94 -4.00 -21.05
CA PHE A 203 7.25 -4.65 -19.94
C PHE A 203 7.99 -5.88 -19.38
N MET A 204 9.00 -6.40 -20.08
CA MET A 204 9.83 -7.51 -19.61
C MET A 204 10.95 -7.00 -18.72
N THR A 205 11.64 -5.95 -19.15
CA THR A 205 12.74 -5.34 -18.41
C THR A 205 12.27 -4.27 -17.42
N MET A 206 11.03 -3.81 -17.55
CA MET A 206 10.47 -2.70 -16.77
C MET A 206 11.31 -1.43 -16.94
N THR A 207 11.56 -1.02 -18.19
CA THR A 207 12.39 0.15 -18.52
C THR A 207 11.80 0.98 -19.66
N ARG A 208 12.04 2.29 -19.64
CA ARG A 208 11.78 3.23 -20.74
C ARG A 208 13.13 3.76 -21.23
N GLY A 209 13.63 3.25 -22.35
CA GLY A 209 15.03 3.44 -22.73
C GLY A 209 15.95 2.88 -21.64
N SER A 210 16.80 3.74 -21.05
CA SER A 210 17.65 3.37 -19.90
C SER A 210 17.02 3.64 -18.54
N GLN A 211 15.83 4.27 -18.47
CA GLN A 211 15.21 4.65 -17.21
C GLN A 211 14.40 3.48 -16.64
N PRO A 212 14.62 3.08 -15.38
CA PRO A 212 13.74 2.12 -14.70
C PRO A 212 12.31 2.61 -14.61
N VAL A 213 11.36 1.71 -14.79
CA VAL A 213 9.91 1.95 -14.65
C VAL A 213 9.37 0.99 -13.60
N ARG A 214 8.36 1.43 -12.84
CA ARG A 214 7.64 0.55 -11.91
C ARG A 214 6.14 0.72 -12.02
N ARG A 215 5.44 -0.37 -11.74
CA ARG A 215 3.99 -0.43 -11.61
C ARG A 215 3.63 -0.70 -10.16
N LEU A 216 2.89 0.20 -9.54
CA LEU A 216 2.24 -0.03 -8.25
C LEU A 216 0.85 -0.57 -8.52
N SER A 217 0.32 -1.35 -7.57
CA SER A 217 -1.02 -1.92 -7.70
C SER A 217 -1.71 -2.00 -6.36
N THR A 218 -3.03 -2.15 -6.37
CA THR A 218 -3.74 -2.64 -5.19
C THR A 218 -3.31 -4.06 -4.87
N VAL A 219 -3.62 -4.51 -3.66
CA VAL A 219 -3.36 -5.88 -3.22
C VAL A 219 -4.01 -6.91 -4.16
N SER A 220 -3.33 -8.05 -4.34
CA SER A 220 -3.83 -9.17 -5.16
C SER A 220 -5.20 -9.67 -4.68
N SER A 221 -6.09 -9.96 -5.63
CA SER A 221 -7.47 -10.44 -5.37
C SER A 221 -7.51 -11.70 -4.49
N VAL A 222 -6.49 -12.57 -4.58
CA VAL A 222 -6.40 -13.80 -3.79
C VAL A 222 -6.07 -13.57 -2.31
N LYS A 223 -5.58 -12.38 -1.94
CA LYS A 223 -5.25 -12.03 -0.54
C LYS A 223 -6.42 -11.37 0.20
N LYS A 224 -7.55 -11.16 -0.47
CA LYS A 224 -8.74 -10.51 0.11
C LYS A 224 -10.00 -11.31 -0.19
N PRO A 225 -11.03 -11.21 0.66
CA PRO A 225 -12.33 -11.80 0.37
C PRO A 225 -12.94 -11.25 -0.93
N PRO A 226 -13.79 -12.03 -1.64
CA PRO A 226 -14.34 -11.65 -2.95
C PRO A 226 -15.13 -10.34 -2.99
N PHE A 227 -15.66 -9.88 -1.86
CA PHE A 227 -16.41 -8.61 -1.77
C PHE A 227 -15.50 -7.37 -1.77
N TYR A 228 -14.17 -7.54 -1.73
CA TYR A 228 -13.25 -6.43 -1.93
C TYR A 228 -13.09 -6.12 -3.42
N SER A 229 -13.88 -5.17 -3.93
CA SER A 229 -13.67 -4.64 -5.29
C SER A 229 -12.39 -3.79 -5.38
N LEU A 230 -11.93 -3.58 -6.61
CA LEU A 230 -10.68 -2.89 -6.98
C LEU A 230 -9.40 -3.55 -6.45
N THR A 231 -9.46 -4.82 -6.02
CA THR A 231 -8.26 -5.66 -5.87
C THR A 231 -7.68 -5.97 -7.25
N THR A 232 -6.36 -6.17 -7.33
CA THR A 232 -5.72 -6.51 -8.60
C THR A 232 -5.93 -7.97 -8.90
N ASP A 233 -6.72 -8.28 -9.93
CA ASP A 233 -6.94 -9.65 -10.37
C ASP A 233 -5.86 -10.07 -11.38
N TRP A 234 -5.04 -11.04 -11.01
CA TRP A 234 -3.91 -11.49 -11.82
C TRP A 234 -4.27 -12.72 -12.64
N LEU A 235 -4.10 -12.61 -13.95
CA LEU A 235 -4.38 -13.64 -14.93
C LEU A 235 -3.07 -14.27 -15.41
N TRP A 236 -3.10 -15.59 -15.55
CA TRP A 236 -1.95 -16.37 -15.99
C TRP A 236 -2.24 -16.98 -17.35
N TYR A 237 -1.28 -16.86 -18.26
CA TYR A 237 -1.39 -17.33 -19.64
C TYR A 237 -0.21 -18.22 -20.02
N TYR A 238 -0.45 -19.15 -20.94
CA TYR A 238 0.60 -19.88 -21.63
C TYR A 238 0.49 -19.70 -23.14
N LYS A 239 1.64 -19.74 -23.82
CA LYS A 239 1.69 -19.63 -25.28
C LYS A 239 1.38 -20.98 -25.94
N GLY A 240 0.23 -21.08 -26.60
CA GLY A 240 -0.26 -22.24 -27.33
C GLY A 240 0.46 -22.51 -28.66
N ASP A 241 0.00 -23.52 -29.40
CA ASP A 241 0.65 -24.07 -30.62
C ASP A 241 0.69 -23.11 -31.82
N HIS A 242 -0.18 -22.09 -31.84
CA HIS A 242 -0.24 -21.07 -32.89
C HIS A 242 0.20 -19.69 -32.39
N GLY A 243 0.97 -19.65 -31.31
CA GLY A 243 1.40 -18.38 -30.69
C GLY A 243 0.30 -17.64 -29.92
N LYS A 244 -0.92 -18.18 -29.89
CA LYS A 244 -2.05 -17.69 -29.10
C LYS A 244 -1.79 -17.83 -27.61
N TRP A 245 -2.03 -16.77 -26.85
CA TRP A 245 -2.06 -16.84 -25.39
C TRP A 245 -3.40 -17.39 -24.93
N VAL A 246 -3.35 -18.42 -24.10
CA VAL A 246 -4.53 -19.04 -23.49
C VAL A 246 -4.41 -18.91 -21.98
N GLU A 247 -5.49 -18.43 -21.35
CA GLU A 247 -5.55 -18.30 -19.91
C GLU A 247 -5.64 -19.67 -19.24
N TYR A 248 -4.92 -19.87 -18.14
CA TYR A 248 -5.04 -21.07 -17.32
C TYR A 248 -6.44 -21.19 -16.71
N GLY A 249 -7.05 -22.35 -16.87
CA GLY A 249 -8.41 -22.68 -16.41
C GLY A 249 -9.49 -22.41 -17.46
N GLN A 250 -9.19 -21.62 -18.51
CA GLN A 250 -10.11 -21.40 -19.62
C GLN A 250 -9.99 -22.50 -20.69
N LEU A 251 -11.05 -22.69 -21.46
CA LEU A 251 -11.07 -23.62 -22.58
C LEU A 251 -10.19 -23.10 -23.72
N ASP A 252 -9.32 -23.96 -24.25
CA ASP A 252 -8.56 -23.67 -25.46
C ASP A 252 -9.35 -23.97 -26.74
N GLU A 253 -8.70 -23.81 -27.90
CA GLU A 253 -9.30 -24.11 -29.22
C GLU A 253 -9.72 -25.58 -29.39
N ARG A 254 -9.15 -26.48 -28.58
CA ARG A 254 -9.47 -27.92 -28.56
C ARG A 254 -10.48 -28.25 -27.47
N GLN A 255 -11.15 -27.24 -26.90
CA GLN A 255 -12.11 -27.37 -25.80
C GLN A 255 -11.52 -28.09 -24.58
N CYS A 256 -10.22 -27.88 -24.32
CA CYS A 256 -9.51 -28.43 -23.17
C CYS A 256 -9.08 -27.31 -22.22
N SER A 257 -9.43 -27.43 -20.95
CA SER A 257 -8.90 -26.58 -19.88
C SER A 257 -7.73 -27.22 -19.14
N THR A 258 -7.04 -26.42 -18.35
CA THR A 258 -6.00 -26.89 -17.41
C THR A 258 -6.59 -27.18 -16.04
N SER A 259 -5.98 -28.11 -15.30
CA SER A 259 -6.38 -28.44 -13.91
C SER A 259 -6.22 -27.28 -12.94
N GLU A 260 -5.31 -26.36 -13.25
CA GLU A 260 -5.06 -25.14 -12.48
C GLU A 260 -5.66 -23.94 -13.21
N THR A 261 -6.24 -23.02 -12.45
CA THR A 261 -6.80 -21.76 -12.94
C THR A 261 -5.83 -20.61 -12.69
N SER A 262 -6.03 -19.46 -13.34
CA SER A 262 -5.32 -18.22 -13.01
C SER A 262 -5.31 -17.92 -11.51
N ARG A 263 -6.46 -18.13 -10.85
CA ARG A 263 -6.61 -17.87 -9.41
C ARG A 263 -5.74 -18.79 -8.56
N THR A 264 -5.77 -20.10 -8.82
CA THR A 264 -5.00 -21.08 -8.03
C THR A 264 -3.49 -20.93 -8.28
N LEU A 265 -3.09 -20.56 -9.50
CA LEU A 265 -1.69 -20.23 -9.80
C LEU A 265 -1.24 -18.95 -9.10
N GLU A 266 -2.08 -17.92 -9.05
CA GLU A 266 -1.78 -16.69 -8.32
C GLU A 266 -1.66 -16.93 -6.81
N GLU A 267 -2.51 -17.76 -6.21
CA GLU A 267 -2.38 -18.17 -4.79
C GLU A 267 -1.02 -18.83 -4.51
N LYS A 268 -0.62 -19.78 -5.37
CA LYS A 268 0.68 -20.47 -5.28
C LYS A 268 1.86 -19.53 -5.52
N TYR A 269 1.73 -18.59 -6.44
CA TYR A 269 2.77 -17.60 -6.71
C TYR A 269 2.95 -16.62 -5.55
N GLN A 270 1.85 -16.24 -4.87
CA GLN A 270 1.91 -15.37 -3.70
C GLN A 270 2.51 -16.06 -2.47
N SER A 271 2.41 -17.39 -2.36
CA SER A 271 3.07 -18.15 -1.29
C SER A 271 4.56 -18.40 -1.58
N ASP A 272 4.91 -18.79 -2.81
CA ASP A 272 6.29 -18.95 -3.25
C ASP A 272 6.47 -18.55 -4.72
N ARG A 273 7.14 -17.41 -4.93
CA ARG A 273 7.42 -16.84 -6.26
C ARG A 273 8.43 -17.64 -7.08
N LYS A 274 9.10 -18.64 -6.48
CA LYS A 274 10.08 -19.50 -7.15
C LYS A 274 9.60 -20.95 -7.27
N ALA A 275 8.39 -21.26 -6.80
CA ALA A 275 7.86 -22.60 -6.86
C ALA A 275 7.71 -23.13 -8.30
N GLU A 276 7.77 -24.45 -8.41
CA GLU A 276 7.36 -25.18 -9.60
C GLU A 276 5.99 -25.84 -9.34
N VAL A 277 5.02 -25.63 -10.25
CA VAL A 277 3.65 -26.12 -10.10
C VAL A 277 3.29 -27.11 -11.19
N LYS A 278 2.75 -28.27 -10.82
CA LYS A 278 2.25 -29.27 -11.76
C LYS A 278 0.87 -28.86 -12.29
N VAL A 279 0.68 -28.93 -13.60
CA VAL A 279 -0.57 -28.62 -14.29
C VAL A 279 -0.89 -29.72 -15.30
N VAL A 280 -2.12 -30.23 -15.26
CA VAL A 280 -2.63 -31.22 -16.20
C VAL A 280 -3.45 -30.53 -17.27
N LYS A 281 -3.28 -30.93 -18.53
CA LYS A 281 -4.13 -30.53 -19.66
C LYS A 281 -4.46 -31.77 -20.50
N GLY A 282 -5.72 -32.21 -20.43
CA GLY A 282 -6.13 -33.51 -20.97
C GLY A 282 -5.34 -34.65 -20.33
N ARG A 283 -4.62 -35.45 -21.14
CA ARG A 283 -3.77 -36.56 -20.66
C ARG A 283 -2.30 -36.18 -20.47
N ARG A 284 -1.95 -34.90 -20.62
CA ARG A 284 -0.57 -34.42 -20.56
C ARG A 284 -0.33 -33.65 -19.27
N GLU A 285 0.80 -33.94 -18.64
CA GLU A 285 1.30 -33.22 -17.47
C GLU A 285 2.38 -32.22 -17.87
N TYR A 286 2.36 -31.07 -17.20
CA TYR A 286 3.31 -30.00 -17.38
C TYR A 286 3.76 -29.47 -16.02
N ILE A 287 4.92 -28.82 -15.99
CA ILE A 287 5.46 -28.11 -14.84
C ILE A 287 5.61 -26.63 -15.24
N ILE A 288 5.05 -25.74 -14.44
CA ILE A 288 5.24 -24.29 -14.56
C ILE A 288 6.35 -23.88 -13.60
N SER A 289 7.39 -23.20 -14.11
CA SER A 289 8.39 -22.51 -13.29
C SER A 289 8.00 -21.04 -13.19
N PHE A 290 7.65 -20.58 -11.98
CA PHE A 290 7.34 -19.16 -11.75
C PHE A 290 8.58 -18.27 -11.86
N LYS A 291 9.76 -18.79 -11.51
CA LYS A 291 11.03 -18.06 -11.63
C LYS A 291 11.36 -17.78 -13.09
N ASP A 292 11.25 -18.80 -13.95
CA ASP A 292 11.68 -18.70 -15.34
C ASP A 292 10.57 -18.20 -16.26
N MET A 293 9.32 -18.21 -15.81
CA MET A 293 8.14 -17.88 -16.61
C MET A 293 7.98 -18.78 -17.84
N TYR A 294 8.13 -20.09 -17.61
CA TYR A 294 7.91 -21.12 -18.63
C TYR A 294 7.14 -22.33 -18.10
N GLN A 295 6.38 -22.95 -18.99
CA GLN A 295 5.78 -24.26 -18.82
C GLN A 295 6.60 -25.28 -19.60
N ARG A 296 6.90 -26.43 -18.98
CA ARG A 296 7.63 -27.54 -19.62
C ARG A 296 6.88 -28.86 -19.51
N ASN A 297 6.93 -29.68 -20.55
CA ASN A 297 6.49 -31.07 -20.48
C ASN A 297 7.70 -31.98 -20.18
N PRO A 298 7.76 -32.64 -19.01
CA PRO A 298 8.92 -33.46 -18.65
C PRO A 298 9.09 -34.70 -19.54
N LYS A 299 8.02 -35.20 -20.18
CA LYS A 299 8.07 -36.39 -21.05
C LYS A 299 8.50 -36.07 -22.48
N HIS A 300 8.14 -34.89 -22.99
CA HIS A 300 8.34 -34.53 -24.41
C HIS A 300 9.33 -33.37 -24.61
N ASN A 301 9.96 -32.89 -23.53
CA ASN A 301 10.91 -31.77 -23.51
C ASN A 301 10.42 -30.52 -24.28
N THR A 302 9.10 -30.29 -24.32
CA THR A 302 8.53 -29.09 -24.92
C THR A 302 8.50 -27.97 -23.89
N LYS A 303 8.83 -26.74 -24.32
CA LYS A 303 8.87 -25.55 -23.47
C LYS A 303 8.01 -24.44 -24.08
N ARG A 304 7.11 -23.84 -23.28
CA ARG A 304 6.19 -22.77 -23.68
C ARG A 304 6.35 -21.58 -22.75
N LYS A 305 6.31 -20.37 -23.31
CA LYS A 305 6.33 -19.14 -22.50
C LYS A 305 5.07 -19.06 -21.65
N VAL A 306 5.23 -18.57 -20.42
CA VAL A 306 4.15 -18.24 -19.50
C VAL A 306 4.17 -16.73 -19.27
N CYS A 307 3.01 -16.12 -19.11
CA CYS A 307 2.87 -14.69 -18.88
C CYS A 307 1.84 -14.44 -17.76
N ARG A 308 2.14 -13.48 -16.89
CA ARG A 308 1.28 -13.04 -15.79
C ARG A 308 0.90 -11.58 -16.02
N ARG A 309 -0.38 -11.30 -16.31
CA ARG A 309 -0.91 -9.95 -16.56
C ARG A 309 -2.10 -9.65 -15.65
N PRO A 310 -2.29 -8.41 -15.18
CA PRO A 310 -3.49 -8.04 -14.44
C PRO A 310 -4.69 -7.93 -15.41
N ARG A 311 -5.91 -8.16 -14.92
CA ARG A 311 -7.11 -7.75 -15.64
C ARG A 311 -7.15 -6.22 -15.72
N PHE A 312 -7.38 -5.69 -16.92
CA PHE A 312 -7.52 -4.26 -17.13
C PHE A 312 -8.78 -3.72 -16.44
N VAL A 313 -8.66 -2.55 -15.81
CA VAL A 313 -9.77 -1.81 -15.20
C VAL A 313 -9.68 -0.37 -15.71
N SER A 314 -10.69 0.10 -16.43
CA SER A 314 -10.70 1.48 -16.93
C SER A 314 -11.07 2.47 -15.83
N TRP A 315 -10.80 3.76 -16.06
CA TRP A 315 -11.28 4.83 -15.19
C TRP A 315 -12.80 4.78 -14.99
N ASP A 316 -13.57 4.55 -16.06
CA ASP A 316 -15.03 4.43 -16.01
C ASP A 316 -15.46 3.25 -15.12
N GLU A 317 -14.77 2.12 -15.20
CA GLU A 317 -15.06 0.96 -14.36
C GLU A 317 -14.78 1.25 -12.88
N VAL A 318 -13.67 1.96 -12.58
CA VAL A 318 -13.37 2.40 -11.21
C VAL A 318 -14.48 3.31 -10.69
N GLU A 319 -14.91 4.31 -11.47
CA GLU A 319 -15.95 5.24 -11.06
C GLU A 319 -17.27 4.50 -10.77
N ASN A 320 -17.65 3.56 -11.65
CA ASN A 320 -18.85 2.74 -11.48
C ASN A 320 -18.79 1.88 -10.20
N GLN A 321 -17.67 1.19 -9.94
CA GLN A 321 -17.50 0.38 -8.73
C GLN A 321 -17.51 1.24 -7.46
N VAL A 322 -16.89 2.42 -7.51
CA VAL A 322 -16.90 3.39 -6.40
C VAL A 322 -18.30 3.95 -6.14
N ALA A 323 -19.07 4.22 -7.19
CA ALA A 323 -20.45 4.68 -7.06
C ALA A 323 -21.34 3.64 -6.37
N VAL A 324 -21.18 2.35 -6.69
CA VAL A 324 -21.90 1.26 -6.01
C VAL A 324 -21.64 1.26 -4.51
N PHE A 325 -20.39 1.45 -4.07
CA PHE A 325 -20.08 1.52 -2.62
C PHE A 325 -20.74 2.70 -1.92
N ARG A 326 -20.88 3.84 -2.59
CA ARG A 326 -21.51 5.04 -2.01
C ARG A 326 -23.02 4.89 -1.86
N ASN A 327 -23.64 4.02 -2.64
CA ASN A 327 -25.09 3.77 -2.60
C ASN A 327 -25.49 2.63 -1.67
N GLN A 328 -24.52 1.90 -1.10
CA GLN A 328 -24.73 0.78 -0.16
C GLN A 328 -24.43 1.14 1.31
N MET A 329 -23.96 2.36 1.58
CA MET A 329 -23.79 2.95 2.91
C MET A 329 -24.86 4.03 3.13
#